data_AF-A0A249MZ41-F1
#
_entry.id   AF-A0A249MZ41-F1
#
_cell.length_a   1.000
_cell.length_b   1.000
_cell.length_c   1.000
_cell.angle_alpha   90.00
_cell.angle_beta   90.00
_cell.angle_gamma   90.00
#
_symmetry.space_group_name_H-M   'P 1'
#
loop_
_entity.id
_entity.type
_entity.pdbx_description
1 polymer ?
#
loop_
_entity_poly.entity_id
_entity_poly.type
_entity_poly.pdbx_seq_one_letter_code
_entity_poly.pdbx_strand_id
1 'polypeptide(L)'
;MTVLELSIFVCAFRARTPIRASEIFAVLHSWFGDMPADQVALLVPGMVSRGWLTPVGEAVKASEQGRRAARPLVEGIIRMLDQGTRLIDVALMMSVLRLTRGELDNGPADN
;
A
#
# COMPACT_ATOMS: atom_id res chain seq x y z
N MET A 1 4.86 9.82 -3.85
CA MET A 1 3.98 8.64 -3.72
C MET A 1 3.27 8.75 -2.40
N THR A 2 1.94 8.72 -2.39
CA THR A 2 1.14 8.49 -1.17
C THR A 2 1.30 7.04 -0.70
N VAL A 3 0.78 6.71 0.49
CA VAL A 3 0.77 5.32 1.00
C VAL A 3 0.07 4.39 0.00
N LEU A 4 -1.09 4.80 -0.53
CA LEU A 4 -1.84 4.00 -1.49
C LEU A 4 -1.10 3.84 -2.83
N GLU A 5 -0.47 4.91 -3.34
CA GLU A 5 0.37 4.83 -4.55
C GLU A 5 1.59 3.92 -4.33
N LEU A 6 2.20 3.96 -3.14
CA LEU A 6 3.30 3.07 -2.78
C LEU A 6 2.82 1.61 -2.71
N SER A 7 1.67 1.35 -2.11
CA SER A 7 1.07 0.01 -2.05
C SER A 7 0.75 -0.54 -3.44
N ILE A 8 0.13 0.26 -4.31
CA ILE A 8 -0.09 -0.08 -5.72
C ILE A 8 1.23 -0.42 -6.41
N PHE A 9 2.26 0.41 -6.21
CA PHE A 9 3.58 0.18 -6.79
C PHE A 9 4.21 -1.14 -6.28
N VAL A 10 4.12 -1.43 -4.98
CA VAL A 10 4.64 -2.67 -4.39
C VAL A 10 3.91 -3.90 -4.95
N CYS A 11 2.59 -3.84 -5.12
CA CYS A 11 1.84 -4.90 -5.81
C CYS A 11 2.37 -5.16 -7.21
N ALA A 12 2.48 -4.11 -8.03
CA ALA A 12 3.00 -4.22 -9.40
C ALA A 12 4.48 -4.64 -9.46
N PHE A 13 5.28 -4.29 -8.46
CA PHE A 13 6.69 -4.67 -8.38
C PHE A 13 6.89 -6.13 -7.97
N ARG A 14 6.04 -6.66 -7.08
CA ARG A 14 6.08 -8.06 -6.65
C ARG A 14 5.44 -9.02 -7.65
N ALA A 15 4.58 -8.52 -8.53
CA ALA A 15 3.96 -9.32 -9.59
C ALA A 15 5.02 -9.82 -10.58
N ARG A 16 5.00 -11.13 -10.86
CA ARG A 16 5.91 -11.77 -11.84
C ARG A 16 5.56 -11.39 -13.28
N THR A 17 4.29 -11.10 -13.52
CA THR A 17 3.70 -10.71 -14.81
C THR A 17 3.03 -9.34 -14.68
N PRO A 18 2.77 -8.63 -15.79
CA PRO A 18 1.94 -7.42 -15.76
C PRO A 18 0.61 -7.70 -15.05
N ILE A 19 0.19 -6.77 -14.20
CA ILE A 19 -0.98 -6.91 -13.32
C ILE A 19 -2.04 -5.86 -13.66
N ARG A 20 -3.32 -6.24 -13.67
CA ARG A 20 -4.44 -5.31 -13.93
C ARG A 20 -4.84 -4.53 -12.69
N ALA A 21 -5.51 -3.40 -12.88
CA ALA A 21 -6.01 -2.58 -11.78
C ALA A 21 -6.98 -3.35 -10.86
N SER A 22 -7.81 -4.24 -11.41
CA SER A 22 -8.71 -5.10 -10.62
C SER A 22 -7.97 -6.11 -9.75
N GLU A 23 -6.88 -6.68 -10.25
CA GLU A 23 -6.03 -7.61 -9.49
C GLU A 23 -5.25 -6.87 -8.40
N ILE A 24 -4.73 -5.67 -8.70
CA ILE A 24 -4.15 -4.79 -7.68
C ILE A 24 -5.17 -4.49 -6.60
N PHE A 25 -6.40 -4.11 -6.98
CA PHE A 25 -7.48 -3.85 -6.03
C PHE A 25 -7.75 -5.05 -5.12
N ALA A 26 -7.86 -6.27 -5.67
CA ALA A 26 -8.08 -7.46 -4.85
C ALA A 26 -6.97 -7.68 -3.80
N VAL A 27 -5.71 -7.43 -4.16
CA VAL A 27 -4.58 -7.50 -3.22
C VAL A 27 -4.68 -6.40 -2.17
N LEU A 28 -4.95 -5.15 -2.56
CA LEU A 28 -5.05 -4.04 -1.63
C LEU A 28 -6.25 -4.14 -0.69
N HIS A 29 -7.38 -4.67 -1.17
CA HIS A 29 -8.55 -4.96 -0.35
C HIS A 29 -8.20 -5.97 0.74
N SER A 30 -7.35 -6.97 0.45
CA SER A 30 -6.86 -7.89 1.48
C SER A 30 -5.95 -7.24 2.54
N TRP A 31 -5.32 -6.11 2.21
CA TRP A 31 -4.41 -5.38 3.12
C TRP A 31 -5.14 -4.33 3.94
N PHE A 32 -6.03 -3.57 3.30
CA PHE A 32 -6.69 -2.39 3.87
C PHE A 32 -8.14 -2.65 4.30
N GLY A 33 -8.74 -3.79 3.95
CA GLY A 33 -10.14 -4.08 4.22
C GLY A 33 -11.06 -3.32 3.26
N ASP A 34 -12.19 -2.82 3.76
CA ASP A 34 -13.16 -2.08 2.97
C ASP A 34 -12.57 -0.79 2.42
N MET A 35 -12.29 -0.81 1.12
CA MET A 35 -11.76 0.31 0.37
C MET A 35 -12.61 0.51 -0.90
N PRO A 36 -12.88 1.77 -1.32
CA PRO A 36 -13.64 2.03 -2.53
C PRO A 36 -12.97 1.41 -3.77
N ALA A 37 -13.76 0.71 -4.58
CA ALA A 37 -13.29 -0.06 -5.74
C ALA A 37 -12.66 0.79 -6.85
N ASP A 38 -13.04 2.07 -6.92
CA ASP A 38 -12.61 3.02 -7.93
C ASP A 38 -11.25 3.64 -7.64
N GLN A 39 -10.78 3.67 -6.38
CA GLN A 39 -9.54 4.37 -6.00
C GLN A 39 -8.31 3.87 -6.76
N VAL A 40 -8.16 2.56 -6.95
CA VAL A 40 -7.03 1.99 -7.67
C VAL A 40 -7.09 2.37 -9.15
N ALA A 41 -8.28 2.26 -9.76
CA ALA A 41 -8.48 2.61 -11.17
C ALA A 41 -8.23 4.11 -11.43
N LEU A 42 -8.57 4.98 -10.48
CA LEU A 42 -8.33 6.42 -10.57
C LEU A 42 -6.84 6.79 -10.45
N LEU A 43 -6.07 6.09 -9.62
CA LEU A 43 -4.68 6.43 -9.34
C LEU A 43 -3.69 5.87 -10.37
N VAL A 44 -3.96 4.69 -10.96
CA VAL A 44 -3.05 4.02 -11.89
C VAL A 44 -2.67 4.91 -13.10
N PRO A 45 -3.59 5.62 -13.78
CA PRO A 45 -3.23 6.51 -14.89
C PRO A 45 -2.25 7.61 -14.48
N GLY A 46 -2.44 8.21 -13.29
CA GLY A 46 -1.54 9.22 -12.75
C GLY A 46 -0.17 8.65 -12.38
N MET A 47 -0.08 7.39 -11.97
CA MET A 47 1.19 6.72 -11.71
C MET A 47 1.94 6.36 -13.00
N VAL A 48 1.21 6.02 -14.07
CA VAL A 48 1.77 5.83 -15.41
C VAL A 48 2.32 7.15 -15.96
N SER A 49 1.56 8.25 -15.87
CA SER A 49 2.01 9.56 -16.36
C SER A 49 3.26 10.09 -15.64
N ARG A 50 3.42 9.78 -14.35
CA ARG A 50 4.62 10.08 -13.55
C ARG A 50 5.80 9.12 -13.81
N GLY A 51 5.62 8.13 -14.70
CA GLY A 51 6.64 7.17 -15.07
C GLY A 51 6.91 6.10 -14.01
N TRP A 52 6.07 5.96 -12.99
CA TRP A 52 6.26 4.97 -11.92
C TRP A 52 5.80 3.57 -12.33
N LEU A 53 4.85 3.50 -13.25
CA LEU A 53 4.35 2.27 -13.86
C LEU A 53 4.54 2.33 -15.36
N THR A 54 4.82 1.18 -15.97
CA THR A 54 4.87 1.00 -17.42
C THR A 54 3.61 0.25 -17.86
N PRO A 55 2.81 0.80 -18.79
CA PRO A 55 1.62 0.12 -19.30
C PRO A 55 2.03 -1.06 -20.19
N VAL A 56 1.31 -2.17 -20.06
CA VAL A 56 1.45 -3.38 -20.89
C VAL A 56 0.05 -3.87 -21.24
N GLY A 57 -0.48 -3.40 -22.37
CA GLY A 57 -1.90 -3.58 -22.71
C GLY A 57 -2.79 -2.91 -21.67
N GLU A 58 -3.75 -3.66 -21.12
CA GLU A 58 -4.63 -3.21 -20.03
C GLU A 58 -4.02 -3.39 -18.62
N ALA A 59 -2.81 -3.93 -18.56
CA ALA A 59 -2.09 -4.18 -17.31
C ALA A 59 -0.94 -3.19 -17.13
N VAL A 60 -0.31 -3.22 -15.95
CA VAL A 60 0.84 -2.39 -15.62
C VAL A 60 1.97 -3.23 -15.03
N LYS A 61 3.19 -2.75 -15.21
CA LYS A 61 4.39 -3.30 -14.57
C LYS A 61 5.13 -2.18 -13.84
N ALA A 62 5.80 -2.50 -12.73
CA ALA A 62 6.68 -1.53 -12.08
C ALA A 62 7.83 -1.11 -13.00
N SER A 63 8.09 0.19 -13.07
CA SER A 63 9.21 0.76 -13.85
C SER A 63 10.45 0.94 -12.97
N GLU A 64 11.62 1.11 -13.60
CA GLU A 64 12.86 1.46 -12.89
C GLU A 64 12.76 2.82 -12.17
N GLN A 65 12.14 3.82 -12.80
CA GLN A 65 11.92 5.12 -12.18
C GLN A 65 11.02 5.00 -10.94
N GLY A 66 9.96 4.19 -11.02
CA GLY A 66 9.11 3.88 -9.87
C GLY A 66 9.90 3.21 -8.75
N ARG A 67 10.84 2.30 -9.07
CA ARG A 67 11.72 1.67 -8.05
C ARG A 67 12.58 2.71 -7.34
N ARG A 68 13.16 3.65 -8.08
CA ARG A 68 13.96 4.75 -7.51
C ARG A 68 13.14 5.67 -6.63
N ALA A 69 11.89 5.94 -7.00
CA ALA A 69 10.96 6.73 -6.19
C ALA A 69 10.50 6.00 -4.91
N ALA A 70 10.25 4.69 -4.99
CA ALA A 70 9.77 3.89 -3.86
C ALA A 70 10.87 3.51 -2.86
N ARG A 71 12.10 3.27 -3.31
CA ARG A 71 13.23 2.83 -2.48
C ARG A 71 13.46 3.70 -1.22
N PRO A 72 13.60 5.03 -1.29
CA PRO A 72 13.84 5.84 -0.09
C PRO A 72 12.65 5.83 0.87
N LEU A 73 11.42 5.65 0.37
CA LEU A 73 10.22 5.55 1.22
C LEU A 73 10.22 4.24 2.02
N VAL A 74 10.54 3.12 1.36
CA VAL A 74 10.65 1.82 2.02
C VAL A 74 11.79 1.81 3.04
N GLU A 75 12.96 2.37 2.67
CA GLU A 75 14.10 2.52 3.58
C GLU A 75 13.75 3.38 4.80
N GLY A 76 13.01 4.48 4.60
CA GLY A 76 12.53 5.33 5.69
C GLY A 76 11.60 4.57 6.65
N ILE A 77 10.68 3.76 6.14
CA ILE A 77 9.80 2.92 6.95
C ILE A 77 10.60 1.89 7.73
N ILE A 78 11.56 1.20 7.09
CA ILE A 78 12.42 0.21 7.75
C ILE A 78 13.18 0.88 8.90
N ARG A 79 13.85 2.00 8.64
CA ARG A 79 14.61 2.72 9.68
C ARG A 79 13.73 3.24 10.79
N MET A 80 12.53 3.73 10.48
CA MET A 80 11.58 4.17 11.49
C MET A 80 11.18 3.02 12.43
N LEU A 81 11.03 1.80 11.89
CA LEU A 81 10.73 0.60 12.69
C LEU A 81 11.98 0.03 13.40
N ASP A 82 13.18 0.30 12.89
CA ASP A 82 14.46 -0.25 13.37
C ASP A 82 15.20 0.67 14.37
N GLN A 83 14.96 1.99 14.37
CA GLN A 83 15.65 3.00 15.21
C GLN A 83 15.28 2.94 16.71
N GLY A 84 15.34 1.75 17.32
CA GLY A 84 15.26 1.59 18.77
C GLY A 84 13.87 1.25 19.32
N THR A 85 12.86 1.09 18.47
CA THR A 85 11.68 0.30 18.82
C THR A 85 12.13 -1.14 19.00
N ARG A 86 12.16 -1.62 20.25
CA ARG A 86 12.34 -3.06 20.48
C ARG A 86 11.22 -3.77 19.72
N LEU A 87 11.44 -4.98 19.21
CA LEU A 87 10.39 -5.74 18.52
C LEU A 87 9.09 -5.83 19.36
N ILE A 88 9.20 -5.78 20.70
CA ILE A 88 8.07 -5.68 21.61
C ILE A 88 7.27 -4.37 21.49
N ASP A 89 7.91 -3.24 21.24
CA ASP A 89 7.25 -1.94 21.07
C ASP A 89 6.44 -1.91 19.76
N VAL A 90 6.96 -2.55 18.69
CA VAL A 90 6.20 -2.77 17.45
C VAL A 90 5.01 -3.69 17.70
N ALA A 91 5.19 -4.78 18.46
CA ALA A 91 4.10 -5.68 18.80
C ALA A 91 3.02 -4.98 19.64
N LEU A 92 3.41 -4.14 20.61
CA LEU A 92 2.50 -3.33 21.41
C LEU A 92 1.74 -2.32 20.55
N MET A 93 2.42 -1.63 19.63
CA MET A 93 1.77 -0.74 18.67
C MET A 93 0.73 -1.49 17.81
N MET A 94 1.06 -2.69 17.31
CA MET A 94 0.12 -3.51 16.55
C MET A 94 -1.10 -3.91 17.38
N SER A 95 -0.95 -4.19 18.68
CA SER A 95 -2.06 -4.46 19.59
C SER A 95 -2.98 -3.24 19.75
N VAL A 96 -2.41 -2.05 19.95
CA VAL A 96 -3.18 -0.80 20.05
C VAL A 96 -3.94 -0.51 18.76
N LEU A 97 -3.31 -0.67 17.60
CA LEU A 97 -3.95 -0.47 16.29
C LEU A 97 -5.10 -1.46 16.06
N ARG A 98 -4.96 -2.72 16.49
CA ARG A 98 -6.05 -3.73 16.39
C ARG A 98 -7.23 -3.39 17.29
N LEU A 99 -6.97 -2.94 18.52
CA LEU A 99 -8.02 -2.48 19.42
C LEU A 99 -8.77 -1.28 18.83
N THR A 100 -8.01 -0.26 18.41
CA THR A 100 -8.55 0.96 17.79
C THR A 100 -9.38 0.62 16.54
N ARG A 101 -8.92 -0.32 15.71
CA ARG A 101 -9.70 -0.80 14.57
C ARG A 101 -11.04 -1.39 15.00
N GLY A 102 -11.06 -2.24 16.03
CA GLY A 102 -12.30 -2.79 16.57
C GLY A 102 -13.25 -1.70 17.09
N GLU A 103 -12.73 -0.66 17.73
CA GLU A 103 -13.53 0.49 18.18
C GLU A 103 -14.11 1.27 16.99
N LEU A 104 -13.32 1.50 15.94
CA LEU A 104 -13.78 2.15 14.71
C LEU A 104 -14.86 1.35 13.98
N ASP A 105 -14.76 0.01 13.98
CA ASP A 105 -15.72 -0.88 13.32
C ASP A 105 -17.07 -0.94 14.07
N ASN A 106 -17.07 -0.76 15.40
CA ASN A 106 -18.27 -0.86 16.23
C ASN A 106 -18.92 0.49 16.58
N GLY A 107 -18.25 1.61 16.30
CA GLY A 107 -18.67 2.94 16.77
C GLY A 107 -18.39 3.14 18.27
N PRO A 108 -18.58 4.36 18.81
CA PRO A 108 -18.47 4.57 20.26
C PRO A 108 -19.44 3.63 20.96
N ALA A 109 -18.98 2.96 22.03
CA ALA A 109 -19.86 2.21 22.89
C ALA A 109 -20.87 3.18 23.49
N ASP A 110 -22.12 3.15 23.01
CA ASP A 110 -23.24 3.79 23.69
C ASP A 110 -23.37 3.11 25.05
N ASN A 111 -23.13 3.88 26.13
CA ASN A 111 -23.29 3.44 27.52
C ASN A 111 -24.75 3.08 27.83
#